data_AF-A0A0S3PX67-F1
#
_entry.id   AF-A0A0S3PX67-F1
#
_cell.length_a   1.000
_cell.length_b   1.000
_cell.length_c   1.000
_cell.angle_alpha   90.00
_cell.angle_beta   90.00
_cell.angle_gamma   90.00
#
_symmetry.space_group_name_H-M   'P 1'
#
loop_
_entity.id
_entity.type
_entity.pdbx_description
1 polymer ?
#
loop_
_entity_poly.entity_id
_entity_poly.type
_entity_poly.pdbx_seq_one_letter_code
_entity_poly.pdbx_strand_id
1 'polypeptide(L)' 'MSVDDDKRKAVSFSAREPQPSEADCYANYRQLMQRADDARDIERKARLLSEAGEWLQHAEQQRSSS' A
#
# COMPACT_ATOMS: atom_id res chain seq x y z
N MET A 1 7.04 48.43 -21.92
CA MET A 1 7.13 47.89 -20.54
C MET A 1 5.72 47.87 -19.98
N SER A 2 5.13 46.68 -19.78
CA SER A 2 4.11 46.39 -18.77
C SER A 2 3.88 44.87 -18.73
N VAL A 3 3.78 44.41 -17.49
CA VAL A 3 3.74 43.06 -16.92
C VAL A 3 2.39 42.37 -17.12
N ASP A 4 2.40 41.03 -17.24
CA ASP A 4 1.38 40.10 -16.70
C ASP A 4 1.93 38.65 -16.87
N ASP A 5 2.54 38.05 -15.84
CA ASP A 5 1.92 37.08 -14.92
C ASP A 5 1.00 36.05 -15.61
N ASP A 6 1.58 35.02 -16.24
CA ASP A 6 0.86 33.75 -16.42
C ASP A 6 1.60 32.63 -15.68
N LYS A 7 1.27 32.63 -14.40
CA LYS A 7 1.45 31.63 -13.37
C LYS A 7 0.95 30.25 -13.82
N ARG A 8 1.73 29.56 -14.64
CA ARG A 8 1.55 28.11 -14.86
C ARG A 8 2.08 27.36 -13.65
N LYS A 9 1.30 27.39 -12.56
CA LYS A 9 1.38 26.37 -11.51
C LYS A 9 1.07 25.03 -12.18
N ALA A 10 2.12 24.32 -12.59
CA ALA A 10 2.03 22.90 -12.87
C ALA A 10 1.53 22.25 -11.59
N VAL A 11 0.23 21.99 -11.53
CA VAL A 11 -0.37 21.15 -10.51
C VAL A 11 0.16 19.77 -10.86
N SER A 12 1.26 19.37 -10.21
CA SER A 12 1.74 18.01 -10.24
C SER A 12 0.58 17.15 -9.74
N PHE A 13 -0.18 16.57 -10.67
CA PHE A 13 -1.02 15.44 -10.37
C PHE A 13 -0.03 14.36 -9.91
N SER A 14 0.19 14.27 -8.60
CA SER A 14 0.85 13.12 -7.99
C SER A 14 0.11 11.92 -8.55
N ALA A 15 0.77 11.19 -9.45
CA ALA A 15 0.24 9.98 -10.03
C ALA A 15 -0.12 9.12 -8.84
N ARG A 16 -1.43 9.01 -8.59
CA ARG A 16 -1.99 8.27 -7.48
C ARG A 16 -1.45 6.87 -7.68
N GLU A 17 -0.49 6.46 -6.86
CA GLU A 17 0.06 5.12 -6.91
C GLU A 17 -1.16 4.19 -6.96
N PRO A 18 -1.25 3.30 -7.95
CA PRO A 18 -2.43 2.48 -8.13
C PRO A 18 -2.67 1.77 -6.80
N GLN A 19 -3.82 2.05 -6.18
CA GLN A 19 -4.18 1.33 -4.96
C GLN A 19 -4.14 -0.16 -5.30
N PRO A 20 -3.35 -0.95 -4.57
CA PRO A 20 -3.21 -2.38 -4.87
C PRO A 20 -4.59 -3.01 -4.81
N SER A 21 -4.96 -3.77 -5.83
CA SER A 21 -6.27 -4.42 -5.91
C SER A 21 -6.46 -5.38 -4.73
N GLU A 22 -7.69 -5.76 -4.43
CA GLU A 22 -7.99 -6.77 -3.40
C GLU A 22 -7.12 -8.04 -3.57
N ALA A 23 -6.98 -8.52 -4.81
CA ALA A 23 -6.16 -9.68 -5.13
C ALA A 23 -4.65 -9.47 -4.84
N ASP A 24 -4.14 -8.27 -5.09
CA ASP A 24 -2.74 -7.90 -4.79
C ASP A 24 -2.52 -7.84 -3.27
N CYS A 25 -3.47 -7.29 -2.51
CA CYS A 25 -3.41 -7.29 -1.05
C CYS A 25 -3.42 -8.72 -0.47
N TYR A 26 -4.28 -9.60 -0.98
CA TYR A 26 -4.28 -11.01 -0.58
C TYR A 26 -3.03 -11.78 -0.99
N ALA A 27 -2.41 -11.43 -2.13
CA ALA A 27 -1.14 -12.00 -2.55
C ALA A 27 0.00 -11.59 -1.59
N ASN A 28 0.09 -10.31 -1.24
CA ASN A 28 1.08 -9.79 -0.28
C ASN A 28 0.90 -10.40 1.12
N TYR A 29 -0.34 -10.47 1.62
CA TYR A 29 -0.68 -11.16 2.87
C TYR A 29 -0.14 -12.60 2.91
N ARG A 30 -0.39 -13.39 1.85
CA ARG A 30 0.08 -14.78 1.77
C ARG A 30 1.59 -14.88 1.72
N GLN A 31 2.27 -14.01 0.98
CA GLN A 31 3.73 -13.98 0.94
C GLN A 31 4.33 -13.64 2.30
N LEU A 32 3.77 -12.66 3.01
CA LEU A 32 4.24 -12.27 4.34
C LEU A 32 4.00 -13.36 5.38
N MET A 33 2.86 -14.04 5.33
CA MET A 33 2.58 -15.23 6.14
C MET A 33 3.63 -16.33 5.90
N GLN A 34 3.97 -16.62 4.64
CA GLN A 34 5.00 -17.62 4.33
C GLN A 34 6.39 -17.21 4.86
N ARG A 35 6.75 -15.93 4.73
CA ARG A 35 8.01 -15.41 5.27
C ARG A 35 8.03 -15.42 6.80
N ALA A 36 6.88 -15.19 7.44
CA ALA A 36 6.73 -15.26 8.88
C ALA A 36 6.84 -16.71 9.39
N ASP A 37 6.40 -17.69 8.60
CA ASP A 37 6.55 -19.11 8.93
C ASP A 37 8.01 -19.56 8.86
N ASP A 38 8.74 -19.12 7.82
CA ASP A 38 10.18 -19.38 7.66
C ASP A 38 11.06 -18.58 8.65
N ALA A 39 10.54 -17.48 9.19
CA ALA A 39 11.25 -16.65 10.15
C ALA A 39 11.47 -17.38 11.48
N ARG A 40 12.73 -17.71 11.77
CA ARG A 40 13.18 -18.28 13.04
C ARG A 40 13.23 -17.27 14.19
N ASP A 41 13.33 -15.99 13.85
CA ASP A 41 13.40 -14.89 14.81
C ASP A 41 11.98 -14.43 15.17
N ILE A 42 11.68 -14.40 16.47
CA ILE A 42 10.33 -14.11 16.98
C ILE A 42 9.95 -12.65 16.70
N GLU A 43 10.88 -11.70 16.84
CA GLU A 43 10.61 -10.29 16.57
C GLU A 43 10.34 -10.05 15.09
N ARG A 44 11.14 -10.68 14.22
CA ARG A 44 10.95 -10.63 12.76
C ARG A 44 9.63 -11.27 12.36
N LYS A 45 9.29 -12.42 12.94
CA LYS A 45 8.00 -13.09 12.71
C LYS A 45 6.83 -12.20 13.12
N ALA A 46 6.90 -11.58 14.30
CA ALA A 46 5.87 -10.65 14.76
C ALA A 46 5.69 -9.48 13.79
N ARG A 47 6.78 -8.85 13.33
CA ARG A 47 6.71 -7.76 12.33
C ARG A 47 6.06 -8.20 11.02
N LEU A 48 6.47 -9.36 10.49
CA LEU A 48 5.91 -9.90 9.25
C LEU A 48 4.41 -10.23 9.39
N LEU A 49 3.98 -10.74 10.54
CA LEU A 49 2.57 -11.01 10.83
C LEU A 49 1.77 -9.72 10.99
N SER A 50 2.33 -8.69 11.63
CA SER A 50 1.69 -7.37 11.71
C SER A 50 1.47 -6.78 10.33
N GLU A 51 2.51 -6.78 9.49
CA GLU A 51 2.44 -6.27 8.12
C GLU A 51 1.45 -7.09 7.28
N ALA A 52 1.42 -8.42 7.43
CA ALA A 52 0.42 -9.28 6.79
C ALA A 52 -1.00 -8.89 7.19
N GLY A 53 -1.23 -8.61 8.48
CA GLY A 53 -2.53 -8.16 9.00
C GLY A 53 -2.99 -6.84 8.38
N GLU A 54 -2.07 -5.89 8.18
CA GLU A 54 -2.38 -4.63 7.50
C GLU A 54 -2.84 -4.87 6.07
N TRP A 55 -2.13 -5.72 5.31
CA TRP A 55 -2.54 -6.09 3.94
C TRP A 55 -3.90 -6.77 3.89
N LEU A 56 -4.20 -7.67 4.83
CA LEU A 56 -5.51 -8.31 4.92
C LEU A 56 -6.61 -7.29 5.23
N GLN A 57 -6.35 -6.36 6.16
CA GLN A 57 -7.30 -5.29 6.48
C GLN A 57 -7.54 -4.36 5.30
N HIS A 58 -6.52 -4.06 4.51
CA HIS A 58 -6.66 -3.30 3.26
C HIS A 58 -7.49 -4.05 2.21
N ALA A 59 -7.31 -5.37 2.08
CA ALA A 59 -8.13 -6.19 1.18
C ALA A 59 -9.61 -6.18 1.59
N GLU A 60 -9.89 -6.39 2.88
CA GLU A 60 -11.25 -6.44 3.42
C GLU A 60 -11.97 -5.08 3.36
N GLN A 61 -11.24 -3.97 3.54
CA GLN A 61 -11.78 -2.62 3.35
C GLN A 61 -12.16 -2.36 1.88
N GLN A 62 -11.36 -2.84 0.93
CA GLN A 62 -11.66 -2.73 -0.50
C GLN A 62 -12.88 -3.58 -0.87
N ARG A 63 -12.96 -4.80 -0.34
CA ARG A 63 -14.12 -5.69 -0.50
C ARG A 63 -15.41 -5.11 0.06
N SER A 64 -15.33 -4.45 1.22
CA SER A 64 -16.47 -3.82 1.89
C SER A 64 -16.92 -2.51 1.24
N SER A 65 -16.06 -1.91 0.40
CA SER A 65 -16.34 -0.66 -0.33
C SER A 65 -16.85 -0.89 -1.76
N SER A 66 -17.06 -2.16 -2.14
CA SER A 66 -17.41 -2.58 -3.50
C SER A 66 -18.88 -2.97 -3.66
#